data_AF-A0A2A2EP95-F1
#
_entry.id   AF-A0A2A2EP95-F1
#
_cell.length_a   1.000
_cell.length_b   1.000
_cell.length_c   1.000
_cell.angle_alpha   90.00
_cell.angle_beta   90.00
_cell.angle_gamma   90.00
#
_symmetry.space_group_name_H-M   'P 1'
#
loop_
_entity.id
_entity.type
_entity.pdbx_description
1 polymer ?
#
loop_
_entity_poly.entity_id
_entity_poly.type
_entity_poly.pdbx_seq_one_letter_code
_entity_poly.pdbx_strand_id
1 'polypeptide(L)'
;MDNAITEARRLLANLRAMRAGTAEAEEVLATLQGAPDHEALVGCLAALEEIREGLHGPLAAYVCIRLTNLQGMVNAIIDCPPPAA
;
A
#
# COMPACT_ATOMS: atom_id res chain seq x y z
N MET A 1 -2.90 -6.68 -9.84
CA MET A 1 -2.31 -5.33 -9.91
C MET A 1 -3.38 -4.24 -9.75
N ASP A 2 -4.39 -4.15 -10.61
CA ASP A 2 -5.37 -3.04 -10.63
C ASP A 2 -6.12 -2.80 -9.30
N ASN A 3 -6.46 -3.87 -8.59
CA ASN A 3 -7.09 -3.78 -7.27
C ASN A 3 -6.15 -3.13 -6.23
N ALA A 4 -4.85 -3.47 -6.26
CA ALA A 4 -3.84 -2.88 -5.38
C ALA A 4 -3.64 -1.39 -5.70
N ILE A 5 -3.58 -1.02 -6.98
CA ILE A 5 -3.52 0.40 -7.41
C ILE A 5 -4.75 1.16 -6.93
N THR A 6 -5.94 0.57 -7.07
CA THR A 6 -7.20 1.19 -6.63
C THR A 6 -7.22 1.40 -5.11
N GLU A 7 -6.76 0.42 -4.35
CA GLU A 7 -6.73 0.53 -2.89
C GLU A 7 -5.63 1.49 -2.40
N ALA A 8 -4.47 1.54 -3.07
CA ALA A 8 -3.42 2.53 -2.82
C ALA A 8 -3.93 3.97 -3.06
N ARG A 9 -4.70 4.22 -4.12
CA ARG A 9 -5.34 5.53 -4.35
C ARG A 9 -6.30 5.91 -3.22
N ARG A 10 -7.09 4.95 -2.72
CA ARG A 10 -8.02 5.18 -1.62
C ARG A 10 -7.30 5.44 -0.30
N LEU A 11 -6.24 4.70 -0.02
CA LEU A 11 -5.37 4.93 1.13
C LEU A 11 -4.81 6.35 1.10
N LEU A 12 -4.19 6.74 -0.02
CA LEU A 12 -3.64 8.08 -0.21
C LEU A 12 -4.70 9.19 -0.04
N ALA A 13 -5.90 9.00 -0.59
CA ALA A 13 -6.99 9.96 -0.42
C ALA A 13 -7.39 10.14 1.05
N ASN A 14 -7.42 9.07 1.84
CA ASN A 14 -7.75 9.14 3.27
C ASN A 14 -6.65 9.83 4.08
N LEU A 15 -5.38 9.48 3.83
CA LEU A 15 -4.25 10.11 4.49
C LEU A 15 -4.21 11.62 4.23
N ARG A 16 -4.47 12.03 2.98
CA ARG A 16 -4.62 13.45 2.61
C ARG A 16 -5.76 14.13 3.36
N ALA A 17 -6.93 13.49 3.43
CA ALA A 17 -8.08 14.03 4.17
C ALA A 17 -7.78 14.20 5.67
N MET A 18 -6.94 13.35 6.23
CA MET A 18 -6.49 13.39 7.62
C MET A 18 -5.31 14.32 7.88
N ARG A 19 -4.73 14.92 6.82
CA ARG A 19 -3.46 15.68 6.91
C ARG A 19 -2.34 14.85 7.57
N ALA A 20 -2.36 13.54 7.37
CA ALA A 20 -1.32 12.62 7.81
C ALA A 20 -0.15 12.59 6.81
N GLY A 21 0.97 11.97 7.17
CA GLY A 21 2.08 11.70 6.24
C GLY A 21 1.56 10.99 4.98
N THR A 22 1.99 11.47 3.81
CA THR A 22 1.51 10.96 2.51
C THR A 22 2.63 10.51 1.59
N ALA A 23 3.90 10.77 1.91
CA ALA A 23 5.02 10.51 1.02
C ALA A 23 5.15 9.00 0.71
N GLU A 24 5.07 8.18 1.74
CA GLU A 24 5.14 6.72 1.67
C GLU A 24 3.95 6.16 0.87
N ALA A 25 2.75 6.75 1.02
CA ALA A 25 1.57 6.33 0.28
C ALA A 25 1.62 6.74 -1.21
N GLU A 26 2.26 7.87 -1.52
CA GLU A 26 2.52 8.30 -2.90
C GLU A 26 3.56 7.39 -3.56
N GLU A 27 4.62 7.02 -2.84
CA GLU A 27 5.62 6.07 -3.31
C GLU A 27 5.01 4.71 -3.61
N VAL A 28 4.24 4.13 -2.68
CA VAL A 28 3.54 2.85 -2.91
C VAL A 28 2.65 2.93 -4.16
N LEU A 29 1.91 4.02 -4.34
CA LEU A 29 1.05 4.18 -5.52
C LEU A 29 1.86 4.28 -6.82
N ALA A 30 2.95 5.05 -6.82
CA ALA A 30 3.82 5.21 -7.99
C ALA A 30 4.46 3.86 -8.37
N THR A 31 4.98 3.13 -7.38
CA THR A 31 5.58 1.82 -7.57
C THR A 31 4.59 0.82 -8.17
N LEU A 32 3.37 0.74 -7.63
CA LEU A 32 2.34 -0.16 -8.16
C LEU A 32 1.89 0.20 -9.59
N GLN A 33 2.03 1.46 -10.01
CA GLN A 33 1.74 1.89 -11.39
C GLN A 33 2.88 1.59 -12.38
N GLY A 34 4.11 1.42 -11.89
CA GLY A 34 5.34 1.35 -12.67
C GLY A 34 5.78 -0.05 -13.10
N ALA A 35 4.90 -1.06 -13.09
CA ALA A 35 5.24 -2.47 -13.29
C ALA A 35 6.36 -2.95 -12.34
N PRO A 36 6.09 -2.98 -11.03
CA PRO A 36 7.09 -3.23 -10.02
C PRO A 36 7.63 -4.67 -10.11
N ASP A 37 8.93 -4.81 -9.86
CA ASP A 37 9.54 -6.11 -9.62
C ASP A 37 9.32 -6.56 -8.16
N HIS A 38 9.84 -7.74 -7.83
CA HIS A 38 9.68 -8.32 -6.50
C HIS A 38 10.27 -7.43 -5.39
N GLU A 39 11.45 -6.84 -5.61
CA GLU A 39 12.10 -5.98 -4.62
C GLU A 39 11.27 -4.71 -4.36
N ALA A 40 10.75 -4.10 -5.42
CA ALA A 40 9.88 -2.94 -5.33
C ALA A 40 8.55 -3.26 -4.60
N LEU A 41 7.99 -4.46 -4.78
CA LEU A 41 6.81 -4.92 -4.04
C LEU A 41 7.10 -5.13 -2.55
N VAL A 42 8.27 -5.68 -2.20
CA VAL A 42 8.72 -5.80 -0.80
C VAL A 42 8.93 -4.41 -0.18
N GLY A 43 9.51 -3.48 -0.93
CA GLY A 43 9.62 -2.06 -0.53
C GLY A 43 8.26 -1.43 -0.24
N CYS A 44 7.23 -1.75 -1.04
CA CYS A 44 5.87 -1.29 -0.77
C CYS A 44 5.34 -1.80 0.58
N LEU A 45 5.65 -3.04 0.97
CA LEU A 45 5.23 -3.57 2.28
C LEU A 45 5.90 -2.81 3.43
N ALA A 46 7.18 -2.47 3.29
CA ALA A 46 7.90 -1.67 4.29
C ALA A 46 7.29 -0.27 4.42
N ALA A 47 7.05 0.43 3.30
CA ALA A 47 6.40 1.74 3.31
C ALA A 47 4.98 1.70 3.94
N LEU A 48 4.21 0.64 3.70
CA LEU A 48 2.89 0.46 4.34
C LEU A 48 2.98 0.26 5.85
N GLU A 49 4.06 -0.39 6.32
CA GLU A 49 4.34 -0.54 7.74
C GLU A 49 4.71 0.79 8.39
N GLU A 50 5.54 1.60 7.74
CA GLU A 50 5.90 2.94 8.22
C GLU A 50 4.68 3.85 8.37
N ILE A 51 3.75 3.82 7.39
CA ILE A 51 2.47 4.52 7.50
C ILE A 51 1.70 4.03 8.72
N ARG A 52 1.67 2.70 8.97
CA ARG A 52 0.96 2.10 10.11
C ARG A 52 1.53 2.58 11.43
N GLU A 53 2.85 2.60 11.58
CA GLU A 53 3.54 3.04 12.79
C GLU A 53 3.33 4.54 13.09
N GLY A 54 3.24 5.37 12.05
CA GLY A 54 2.99 6.80 12.17
C GLY A 54 1.53 7.19 12.45
N LEU A 55 0.59 6.25 12.42
CA LEU A 55 -0.83 6.52 12.66
C LEU A 55 -1.17 6.50 14.15
N HIS A 56 -1.78 7.59 14.63
CA HIS A 56 -2.23 7.71 16.01
C HIS A 56 -3.68 8.23 16.09
N GLY A 57 -4.40 7.80 17.12
CA GLY A 57 -5.75 8.29 17.43
C GLY A 57 -6.90 7.55 16.74
N PRO A 58 -8.16 8.00 16.95
CA PRO A 58 -9.37 7.26 16.58
C PRO A 58 -9.56 7.07 15.07
N LEU A 59 -8.95 7.91 14.24
CA LEU A 59 -8.99 7.76 12.78
C LEU A 59 -8.00 6.71 12.25
N ALA A 60 -7.03 6.27 13.07
CA ALA A 60 -6.07 5.24 12.69
C ALA A 60 -6.77 3.92 12.35
N ALA A 61 -7.82 3.53 13.09
CA ALA A 61 -8.54 2.28 12.86
C ALA A 61 -9.12 2.18 11.43
N TYR A 62 -9.64 3.29 10.88
CA TYR A 62 -10.17 3.31 9.52
C TYR A 62 -9.07 3.13 8.47
N VAL A 63 -7.92 3.78 8.66
CA VAL A 63 -6.77 3.67 7.76
C VAL A 63 -6.11 2.30 7.88
N CYS A 64 -6.03 1.73 9.08
CA CYS A 64 -5.49 0.40 9.34
C CYS A 64 -6.21 -0.69 8.55
N ILE A 65 -7.54 -0.62 8.40
CA ILE A 65 -8.27 -1.60 7.57
C ILE A 65 -7.78 -1.56 6.13
N ARG A 66 -7.56 -0.36 5.58
CA ARG A 66 -7.09 -0.21 4.20
C ARG A 66 -5.63 -0.60 4.03
N LEU A 67 -4.79 -0.28 5.02
CA LEU A 67 -3.41 -0.75 5.06
C LEU A 67 -3.35 -2.27 5.03
N THR A 68 -4.10 -2.95 5.90
CA THR A 68 -4.17 -4.42 5.94
C THR A 68 -4.66 -4.99 4.61
N ASN A 69 -5.69 -4.42 4.00
CA ASN A 69 -6.19 -4.87 2.70
C ASN A 69 -5.13 -4.72 1.61
N LEU A 70 -4.44 -3.57 1.55
CA LEU A 70 -3.41 -3.30 0.56
C LEU A 70 -2.18 -4.19 0.77
N GLN A 71 -1.73 -4.38 2.02
CA GLN A 71 -0.67 -5.34 2.36
C GLN A 71 -1.03 -6.75 1.90
N GLY A 72 -2.28 -7.19 2.14
CA GLY A 72 -2.76 -8.49 1.65
C GLY A 72 -2.72 -8.61 0.13
N MET A 73 -3.09 -7.54 -0.60
CA MET A 73 -3.02 -7.52 -2.06
C MET A 73 -1.58 -7.55 -2.57
N VAL A 74 -0.66 -6.81 -1.95
CA VAL A 74 0.76 -6.79 -2.34
C VAL A 74 1.41 -8.14 -2.07
N ASN A 75 1.16 -8.76 -0.91
CA ASN A 75 1.61 -10.12 -0.62
C ASN A 75 1.07 -11.13 -1.65
N ALA A 76 -0.21 -11.05 -2.02
CA ALA A 76 -0.77 -11.93 -3.05
C ALA A 76 -0.14 -11.74 -4.44
N ILE A 77 0.35 -10.53 -4.76
CA ILE A 77 1.10 -10.28 -6.01
C ILE A 77 2.50 -10.89 -5.92
N ILE A 78 3.18 -10.74 -4.78
CA ILE A 78 4.49 -11.33 -4.50
C ILE A 78 4.44 -12.86 -4.60
N ASP A 79 3.43 -13.46 -4.00
CA ASP A 79 3.25 -14.91 -3.91
C ASP A 79 2.70 -15.53 -5.21
N CYS A 80 2.38 -14.73 -6.22
CA CYS A 80 1.87 -15.23 -7.50
C CYS A 80 3.05 -15.76 -8.34
N PRO A 81 3.22 -17.08 -8.49
CA PRO A 81 4.28 -17.60 -9.35
C PRO A 81 4.01 -17.16 -10.81
N PRO A 82 5.05 -16.87 -11.60
CA PRO A 82 4.85 -16.69 -13.03
C PRO A 82 4.18 -17.94 -13.60
N PRO A 83 3.24 -17.80 -14.55
CA PRO A 83 2.58 -18.97 -15.13
C PRO A 83 3.66 -19.91 -15.67
N ALA A 84 3.64 -21.16 -15.21
CA ALA A 84 4.54 -22.20 -15.70
C ALA A 84 4.32 -22.33 -17.22
N ALA A 85 5.37 -22.02 -17.99
CA ALA A 85 5.38 -22.09 -19.45
C ALA A 85 5.65 -23.50 -19.96
#